data_AF-A0A7W0YBK6-F1
#
_entry.id   AF-A0A7W0YBK6-F1
#
_cell.length_a   1.000
_cell.length_b   1.000
_cell.length_c   1.000
_cell.angle_alpha   90.00
_cell.angle_beta   90.00
_cell.angle_gamma   90.00
#
_symmetry.space_group_name_H-M   'P 1'
#
loop_
_entity.id
_entity.type
_entity.pdbx_description
1 polymer ?
#
loop_
_entity_poly.entity_id
_entity_poly.type
_entity_poly.pdbx_seq_one_letter_code
_entity_poly.pdbx_strand_id
1 'polypeptide(L)'
;MRSLAITLALVACGAPQTRRQDAPAVHGMALFGDARTFASHLPMFHAPHDYQVLLQVTLEPHITLAPGELYTIAPTPFELARVETPGYAMTVDVYRGHFERGGTRVAAATARIERVLRFTPLNAATTGATQPRFVLFGTAREAFLVHVITTRPDFDQIVRVTVPAGLDLTTPREVRITRSPTAELTVGETVEASVGDKSITLRVDAQLYLERDDLAM
;
A
#
# COMPACT_ATOMS: atom_id res chain seq x y z
N MET A 1 -28.37 -52.31 28.32
CA MET A 1 -28.66 -51.63 27.04
C MET A 1 -27.51 -50.68 26.75
N ARG A 2 -26.75 -50.90 25.68
CA ARG A 2 -25.57 -50.09 25.31
C ARG A 2 -26.03 -48.93 24.44
N SER A 3 -25.91 -47.70 24.94
CA SER A 3 -26.21 -46.49 24.15
C SER A 3 -25.03 -46.14 23.24
N LEU A 4 -25.29 -46.14 21.94
CA LEU A 4 -24.37 -45.72 20.88
C LEU A 4 -24.54 -44.20 20.68
N ALA A 5 -23.50 -43.41 20.95
CA ALA A 5 -23.51 -41.98 20.65
C ALA A 5 -23.05 -41.75 19.21
N ILE A 6 -23.94 -41.21 18.37
CA ILE A 6 -23.63 -40.79 17.00
C ILE A 6 -23.14 -39.34 17.07
N THR A 7 -21.87 -39.11 16.78
CA THR A 7 -21.31 -37.76 16.64
C THR A 7 -21.58 -37.27 15.22
N LEU A 8 -22.51 -36.33 15.09
CA LEU A 8 -22.77 -35.62 13.84
C LEU A 8 -21.67 -34.58 13.62
N ALA A 9 -20.77 -34.81 12.66
CA ALA A 9 -19.78 -33.83 12.25
C ALA A 9 -20.46 -32.75 11.38
N LEU A 10 -20.60 -31.52 11.91
CA LEU A 10 -20.98 -30.36 11.12
C LEU A 10 -19.81 -29.98 10.21
N VAL A 11 -19.97 -30.19 8.90
CA VAL A 11 -19.14 -29.55 7.88
C VAL A 11 -19.61 -28.10 7.77
N ALA A 12 -18.84 -27.16 8.31
CA ALA A 12 -19.07 -25.74 8.12
C ALA A 12 -18.70 -25.36 6.69
N CYS A 13 -19.71 -25.21 5.83
CA CYS A 13 -19.56 -24.63 4.50
C CYS A 13 -19.27 -23.13 4.69
N GLY A 14 -18.08 -22.67 4.31
CA GLY A 14 -17.74 -21.24 4.35
C GLY A 14 -18.64 -20.46 3.40
N ALA A 15 -19.40 -19.49 3.92
CA ALA A 15 -20.20 -18.60 3.08
C ALA A 15 -19.26 -17.72 2.22
N PRO A 16 -19.59 -17.48 0.93
CA PRO A 16 -18.84 -16.54 0.11
C PRO A 16 -18.93 -15.14 0.73
N GLN A 17 -17.79 -14.49 0.96
CA GLN A 17 -17.76 -13.10 1.38
C GLN A 17 -18.35 -12.24 0.25
N THR A 18 -19.55 -11.69 0.46
CA THR A 18 -20.13 -10.70 -0.46
C THR A 18 -19.20 -9.50 -0.51
N ARG A 19 -18.63 -9.19 -1.68
CA ARG A 19 -17.84 -7.96 -1.89
C ARG A 19 -18.68 -6.78 -1.42
N ARG A 20 -18.14 -5.95 -0.52
CA ARG A 20 -18.77 -4.70 -0.11
C ARG A 20 -18.87 -3.82 -1.36
N GLN A 21 -20.08 -3.44 -1.74
CA GLN A 21 -20.31 -2.50 -2.85
C GLN A 21 -20.28 -1.10 -2.27
N ASP A 22 -19.11 -0.48 -2.31
CA ASP A 22 -18.92 0.89 -1.86
C ASP A 22 -19.37 1.89 -2.92
N ALA A 23 -19.80 3.08 -2.46
CA ALA A 23 -20.14 4.17 -3.38
C ALA A 23 -18.87 4.67 -4.10
N PRO A 24 -18.96 5.09 -5.37
CA PRO A 24 -17.85 5.74 -6.06
C PRO A 24 -17.37 7.00 -5.32
N ALA A 25 -16.06 7.14 -5.16
CA ALA A 25 -15.43 8.31 -4.56
C ALA A 25 -14.09 8.64 -5.25
N VAL A 26 -13.53 9.80 -4.90
CA VAL A 26 -12.16 10.14 -5.32
C VAL A 26 -11.19 9.41 -4.40
N HIS A 27 -10.41 8.49 -4.96
CA HIS A 27 -9.39 7.75 -4.25
C HIS A 27 -8.02 8.32 -4.59
N GLY A 28 -7.59 9.34 -3.84
CA GLY A 28 -6.29 9.96 -4.00
C GLY A 28 -5.15 8.95 -3.82
N MET A 29 -4.07 9.09 -4.59
CA MET A 29 -2.91 8.20 -4.48
C MET A 29 -1.59 8.97 -4.57
N ALA A 30 -0.60 8.61 -3.78
CA ALA A 30 0.78 9.06 -3.94
C ALA A 30 1.45 8.33 -5.12
N LEU A 31 2.07 9.09 -6.02
CA LEU A 31 2.86 8.58 -7.14
C LEU A 31 4.35 8.60 -6.83
N PHE A 32 5.05 7.52 -7.19
CA PHE A 32 6.49 7.42 -7.01
C PHE A 32 7.12 6.39 -7.96
N GLY A 33 8.45 6.41 -8.03
CA GLY A 33 9.28 5.49 -8.82
C GLY A 33 9.79 6.10 -10.13
N ASP A 34 11.02 5.70 -10.50
CA ASP A 34 11.76 6.27 -11.62
C ASP A 34 11.78 5.30 -12.80
N ALA A 35 12.01 4.01 -12.56
CA ALA A 35 12.05 2.98 -13.60
C ALA A 35 10.66 2.40 -13.90
N ARG A 36 9.79 2.35 -12.87
CA ARG A 36 8.37 2.03 -12.97
C ARG A 36 7.58 3.01 -12.12
N THR A 37 6.35 3.33 -12.54
CA THR A 37 5.45 4.18 -11.76
C THR A 37 4.59 3.32 -10.85
N PHE A 38 4.59 3.66 -9.57
CA PHE A 38 3.76 3.06 -8.54
C PHE A 38 2.77 4.09 -8.00
N ALA A 39 1.62 3.61 -7.56
CA ALA A 39 0.60 4.41 -6.90
C ALA A 39 0.20 3.75 -5.58
N SER A 40 0.30 4.49 -4.47
CA SER A 40 -0.19 4.07 -3.16
C SER A 40 -1.43 4.90 -2.82
N HIS A 41 -2.57 4.24 -2.61
CA HIS A 41 -3.78 4.92 -2.13
C HIS A 41 -3.51 5.65 -0.82
N LEU A 42 -4.22 6.76 -0.57
CA LEU A 42 -4.21 7.49 0.69
C LEU A 42 -5.41 7.02 1.53
N PRO A 43 -5.27 5.96 2.34
CA PRO A 43 -6.40 5.32 2.98
C PRO A 43 -6.83 6.04 4.26
N MET A 44 -8.06 5.74 4.68
CA MET A 44 -8.58 6.05 6.02
C MET A 44 -9.29 4.82 6.57
N PHE A 45 -9.53 4.73 7.87
CA PHE A 45 -10.23 3.58 8.48
C PHE A 45 -11.76 3.59 8.34
N HIS A 46 -12.29 4.24 7.30
CA HIS A 46 -13.73 4.23 7.01
C HIS A 46 -14.02 4.12 5.52
N ALA A 47 -15.18 3.54 5.21
CA ALA A 47 -15.72 3.49 3.86
C ALA A 47 -15.77 4.89 3.22
N PRO A 48 -15.51 5.02 1.90
CA PRO A 48 -15.02 4.00 0.98
C PRO A 48 -13.46 3.90 0.90
N HIS A 49 -12.73 4.46 1.87
CA HIS A 49 -11.27 4.61 1.85
C HIS A 49 -10.52 3.55 2.69
N ASP A 50 -11.24 2.55 3.20
CA ASP A 50 -10.76 1.53 4.14
C ASP A 50 -10.08 0.34 3.45
N TYR A 51 -9.23 0.64 2.47
CA TYR A 51 -8.35 -0.34 1.84
C TYR A 51 -6.96 0.23 1.69
N GLN A 52 -5.97 -0.54 2.12
CA GLN A 52 -4.60 -0.31 1.70
C GLN A 52 -4.41 -0.88 0.30
N VAL A 53 -4.14 0.02 -0.65
CA VAL A 53 -3.98 -0.32 -2.06
C VAL A 53 -2.63 0.17 -2.55
N LEU A 54 -1.87 -0.74 -3.15
CA LEU A 54 -0.58 -0.46 -3.77
C LEU A 54 -0.56 -1.05 -5.18
N LEU A 55 -0.29 -0.21 -6.17
CA LEU A 55 -0.40 -0.54 -7.60
C LEU A 55 0.90 -0.22 -8.32
N GLN A 56 1.20 -0.99 -9.36
CA GLN A 56 2.05 -0.54 -10.46
C GLN A 56 1.14 -0.04 -11.59
N VAL A 57 1.42 1.15 -12.10
CA VAL A 57 0.61 1.81 -13.13
C VAL A 57 1.45 2.28 -14.30
N THR A 58 0.80 2.47 -15.44
CA THR A 58 1.28 3.28 -16.56
C THR A 58 0.47 4.56 -16.63
N LEU A 59 1.11 5.67 -17.05
CA LEU A 59 0.46 6.97 -17.25
C LEU A 59 0.54 7.33 -18.73
N GLU A 60 -0.59 7.72 -19.31
CA GLU A 60 -0.70 8.18 -20.69
C GLU A 60 -1.34 9.59 -20.75
N PRO A 61 -0.60 10.65 -21.16
CA PRO A 61 0.82 10.63 -21.52
C PRO A 61 1.73 10.29 -20.33
N HIS A 62 2.96 9.85 -20.62
CA HIS A 62 3.97 9.62 -19.59
C HIS A 62 4.29 10.94 -18.87
N ILE A 63 4.38 10.88 -17.54
CA ILE A 63 4.71 12.03 -16.69
C ILE A 63 5.97 11.69 -15.90
N THR A 64 6.98 12.53 -16.04
CA THR A 64 8.22 12.43 -15.26
C THR A 64 8.02 13.05 -13.89
N LEU A 65 8.29 12.28 -12.84
CA LEU A 65 8.24 12.73 -11.46
C LEU A 65 9.62 13.31 -11.09
N ALA A 66 9.66 14.55 -10.58
CA ALA A 66 10.93 15.12 -10.14
C ALA A 66 11.38 14.47 -8.82
N PRO A 67 12.67 14.11 -8.68
CA PRO A 67 13.19 13.53 -7.44
C PRO A 67 12.99 14.45 -6.24
N GLY A 68 12.62 13.88 -5.09
CA GLY A 68 12.46 14.62 -3.82
C GLY A 68 11.17 15.42 -3.70
N GLU A 69 10.31 15.41 -4.71
CA GLU A 69 8.99 16.03 -4.65
C GLU A 69 7.90 14.97 -4.46
N LEU A 70 6.88 15.31 -3.67
CA LEU A 70 5.64 14.52 -3.61
C LEU A 70 4.85 14.75 -4.91
N TYR A 71 4.35 13.67 -5.50
CA TYR A 71 3.32 13.73 -6.51
C TYR A 71 2.10 12.94 -6.05
N THR A 72 0.92 13.46 -6.31
CA THR A 72 -0.34 12.76 -6.05
C THR A 72 -1.24 12.76 -7.29
N ILE A 73 -2.13 11.79 -7.38
CA ILE A 73 -3.19 11.75 -8.38
C ILE A 73 -4.55 11.87 -7.74
N ALA A 74 -5.45 12.58 -8.41
CA ALA A 74 -6.87 12.62 -8.11
C ALA A 74 -7.64 12.00 -9.30
N PRO A 75 -8.10 10.75 -9.17
CA PRO A 75 -8.92 10.11 -10.19
C PRO A 75 -10.33 10.71 -10.25
N THR A 76 -10.98 10.62 -11.41
CA THR A 76 -12.45 10.74 -11.48
C THR A 76 -13.11 9.72 -10.55
N PRO A 77 -14.23 10.03 -9.86
CA PRO A 77 -14.82 9.12 -8.89
C PRO A 77 -15.08 7.72 -9.44
N PHE A 78 -14.69 6.69 -8.67
CA PHE A 78 -14.87 5.29 -9.04
C PHE A 78 -14.97 4.40 -7.80
N GLU A 79 -15.41 3.15 -7.96
CA GLU A 79 -15.42 2.16 -6.86
C GLU A 79 -14.02 1.57 -6.67
N LEU A 80 -13.41 1.74 -5.49
CA LEU A 80 -12.03 1.30 -5.24
C LEU A 80 -11.77 -0.17 -5.59
N ALA A 81 -12.74 -1.06 -5.37
CA ALA A 81 -12.65 -2.49 -5.70
C ALA A 81 -12.36 -2.78 -7.19
N ARG A 82 -12.56 -1.83 -8.11
CA ARG A 82 -12.21 -1.98 -9.52
C ARG A 82 -10.70 -2.10 -9.76
N VAL A 83 -9.87 -1.57 -8.85
CA VAL A 83 -8.40 -1.65 -8.97
C VAL A 83 -7.81 -3.00 -8.63
N GLU A 84 -8.60 -3.90 -8.03
CA GLU A 84 -8.16 -5.25 -7.68
C GLU A 84 -7.85 -6.10 -8.93
N THR A 85 -8.36 -5.70 -10.09
CA THR A 85 -8.11 -6.38 -11.37
C THR A 85 -7.19 -5.54 -12.26
N PRO A 86 -6.04 -6.08 -12.71
CA PRO A 86 -5.21 -5.44 -13.71
C PRO A 86 -5.97 -5.09 -14.99
N GLY A 87 -5.52 -4.05 -15.70
CA GLY A 87 -6.11 -3.57 -16.94
C GLY A 87 -7.17 -2.48 -16.77
N TYR A 88 -7.73 -2.31 -15.57
CA TYR A 88 -8.59 -1.16 -15.26
C TYR A 88 -7.81 0.15 -15.46
N ALA A 89 -8.49 1.15 -16.03
CA ALA A 89 -7.91 2.44 -16.34
C ALA A 89 -8.80 3.55 -15.77
N MET A 90 -8.15 4.57 -15.21
CA MET A 90 -8.81 5.71 -14.58
C MET A 90 -8.28 7.01 -15.19
N THR A 91 -9.18 7.96 -15.40
CA THR A 91 -8.77 9.34 -15.76
C THR A 91 -8.33 10.03 -14.49
N VAL A 92 -7.14 10.63 -14.50
CA VAL A 92 -6.54 11.26 -13.32
C VAL A 92 -6.04 12.66 -13.64
N ASP A 93 -6.17 13.54 -12.66
CA ASP A 93 -5.36 14.75 -12.58
C ASP A 93 -4.11 14.46 -11.74
N VAL A 94 -2.95 14.91 -12.22
CA VAL A 94 -1.67 14.75 -11.53
C VAL A 94 -1.27 16.07 -10.88
N TYR A 95 -0.87 16.00 -9.62
CA TYR A 95 -0.47 17.13 -8.79
C TYR A 95 0.98 16.99 -8.37
N ARG A 96 1.72 18.11 -8.42
CA ARG A 96 2.95 18.28 -7.65
C ARG A 96 2.56 18.75 -6.25
N GLY A 97 2.90 17.98 -5.24
CA GLY A 97 2.39 18.09 -3.87
C GLY A 97 1.12 17.26 -3.65
N HIS A 98 0.50 17.44 -2.49
CA HIS A 98 -0.72 16.74 -2.10
C HIS A 98 -1.95 17.42 -2.69
N PHE A 99 -2.80 16.67 -3.42
CA PHE A 99 -3.92 17.23 -4.17
C PHE A 99 -4.92 18.01 -3.29
N GLU A 100 -5.19 17.57 -2.06
CA GLU A 100 -6.08 18.27 -1.11
C GLU A 100 -5.40 19.29 -0.20
N ARG A 101 -4.05 19.32 -0.16
CA ARG A 101 -3.28 20.15 0.79
C ARG A 101 -2.37 21.13 0.04
N GLY A 102 -2.93 21.82 -0.95
CA GLY A 102 -2.27 22.92 -1.68
C GLY A 102 -1.34 22.50 -2.82
N GLY A 103 -1.41 21.25 -3.28
CA GLY A 103 -0.68 20.79 -4.47
C GLY A 103 -1.10 21.53 -5.74
N THR A 104 -0.17 21.65 -6.70
CA THR A 104 -0.42 22.29 -8.00
C THR A 104 -0.71 21.22 -9.05
N ARG A 105 -1.84 21.33 -9.74
CA ARG A 105 -2.17 20.46 -10.87
C ARG A 105 -1.18 20.71 -12.02
N VAL A 106 -0.46 19.66 -12.43
CA VAL A 106 0.58 19.73 -13.47
C VAL A 106 0.21 19.03 -14.77
N ALA A 107 -0.71 18.06 -14.73
CA ALA A 107 -1.13 17.31 -15.91
C ALA A 107 -2.49 16.61 -15.71
N ALA A 108 -3.05 16.12 -16.81
CA ALA A 108 -4.05 15.05 -16.80
C ALA A 108 -3.48 13.84 -17.54
N ALA A 109 -3.86 12.63 -17.11
CA ALA A 109 -3.45 11.39 -17.74
C ALA A 109 -4.53 10.30 -17.59
N THR A 110 -4.38 9.23 -18.37
CA THR A 110 -5.00 7.94 -18.09
C THR A 110 -4.01 7.10 -17.30
N ALA A 111 -4.37 6.69 -16.08
CA ALA A 111 -3.61 5.73 -15.30
C ALA A 111 -4.17 4.32 -15.53
N ARG A 112 -3.38 3.41 -16.11
CA ARG A 112 -3.76 2.01 -16.31
C ARG A 112 -3.02 1.12 -15.31
N ILE A 113 -3.76 0.21 -14.69
CA ILE A 113 -3.22 -0.72 -13.70
C ILE A 113 -2.51 -1.87 -14.42
N GLU A 114 -1.20 -1.95 -14.26
CA GLU A 114 -0.41 -3.06 -14.78
C GLU A 114 -0.42 -4.23 -13.80
N ARG A 115 -0.26 -3.93 -12.50
CA ARG A 115 -0.17 -4.94 -11.44
C ARG A 115 -0.74 -4.41 -10.13
N VAL A 116 -1.36 -5.31 -9.38
CA VAL A 116 -1.78 -5.07 -8.00
C VAL A 116 -0.74 -5.67 -7.07
N LEU A 117 -0.08 -4.84 -6.27
CA LEU A 117 0.95 -5.26 -5.31
C LEU A 117 0.37 -5.52 -3.92
N ARG A 118 -0.68 -4.77 -3.56
CA ARG A 118 -1.47 -4.97 -2.34
C ARG A 118 -2.89 -4.47 -2.55
N PHE A 119 -3.86 -5.23 -2.06
CA PHE A 119 -5.25 -4.81 -1.93
C PHE A 119 -5.77 -5.47 -0.65
N THR A 120 -5.85 -4.72 0.44
CA THR A 120 -6.18 -5.29 1.76
C THR A 120 -7.13 -4.37 2.52
N PRO A 121 -8.28 -4.86 3.00
CA PRO A 121 -9.19 -4.05 3.79
C PRO A 121 -8.53 -3.63 5.11
N LEU A 122 -8.77 -2.40 5.50
CA LEU A 122 -8.42 -1.88 6.81
C LEU A 122 -9.57 -2.18 7.77
N ASN A 123 -9.24 -2.68 8.96
CA ASN A 123 -10.23 -2.97 9.98
C ASN A 123 -10.05 -2.04 11.17
N ALA A 124 -10.94 -1.06 11.23
CA ALA A 124 -11.13 -0.12 12.33
C ALA A 124 -11.21 -0.74 13.73
N ALA A 125 -11.63 -2.01 13.83
CA ALA A 125 -11.84 -2.73 15.08
C ALA A 125 -10.67 -3.67 15.45
N THR A 126 -9.63 -3.77 14.62
CA THR A 126 -8.41 -4.48 15.01
C THR A 126 -7.74 -3.70 16.14
N THR A 127 -7.31 -4.40 17.19
CA THR A 127 -6.67 -3.81 18.37
C THR A 127 -5.34 -4.51 18.65
N GLY A 128 -4.34 -3.74 19.10
CA GLY A 128 -3.07 -4.27 19.61
C GLY A 128 -1.88 -3.85 18.77
N ALA A 129 -0.80 -3.42 19.45
CA ALA A 129 0.43 -3.03 18.79
C ALA A 129 1.07 -4.24 18.10
N THR A 130 1.22 -4.19 16.78
CA THR A 130 2.00 -5.18 16.02
C THR A 130 3.38 -4.60 15.73
N GLN A 131 4.41 -5.44 15.62
CA GLN A 131 5.72 -4.98 15.13
C GLN A 131 5.55 -4.33 13.74
N PRO A 132 6.31 -3.26 13.42
CA PRO A 132 6.07 -2.55 12.18
C PRO A 132 6.46 -3.46 11.03
N ARG A 133 5.51 -3.64 10.11
CA ARG A 133 5.69 -4.43 8.90
C ARG A 133 5.72 -3.49 7.71
N PHE A 134 6.47 -3.86 6.70
CA PHE A 134 6.53 -3.11 5.45
C PHE A 134 6.42 -4.07 4.27
N VAL A 135 5.85 -3.60 3.16
CA VAL A 135 5.91 -4.32 1.89
C VAL A 135 7.17 -3.88 1.15
N LEU A 136 8.09 -4.81 0.93
CA LEU A 136 9.30 -4.64 0.11
C LEU A 136 9.04 -5.07 -1.32
N PHE A 137 9.32 -4.18 -2.27
CA PHE A 137 9.16 -4.41 -3.71
C PHE A 137 10.01 -3.41 -4.50
N GLY A 138 10.06 -3.59 -5.82
CA GLY A 138 10.70 -2.64 -6.73
C GLY A 138 11.15 -3.30 -8.02
N THR A 139 12.29 -2.84 -8.51
CA THR A 139 12.97 -3.33 -9.72
C THR A 139 14.44 -3.62 -9.42
N ALA A 140 15.22 -4.05 -10.40
CA ALA A 140 16.66 -4.16 -10.25
C ALA A 140 17.39 -2.82 -10.01
N ARG A 141 16.71 -1.67 -10.22
CA ARG A 141 17.30 -0.33 -10.12
C ARG A 141 16.85 0.46 -8.88
N GLU A 142 15.74 0.08 -8.29
CA GLU A 142 15.10 0.83 -7.20
C GLU A 142 14.29 -0.12 -6.33
N ALA A 143 14.28 0.11 -5.02
CA ALA A 143 13.49 -0.65 -4.07
C ALA A 143 12.76 0.30 -3.12
N PHE A 144 11.60 -0.14 -2.66
CA PHE A 144 10.71 0.63 -1.82
C PHE A 144 10.20 -0.20 -0.65
N LEU A 145 9.94 0.48 0.46
CA LEU A 145 9.14 -0.03 1.56
C LEU A 145 7.88 0.83 1.69
N VAL A 146 6.73 0.17 1.81
CA VAL A 146 5.44 0.79 2.16
C VAL A 146 4.97 0.21 3.49
N HIS A 147 4.69 1.05 4.48
CA HIS A 147 4.24 0.61 5.81
C HIS A 147 2.96 -0.22 5.71
N VAL A 148 2.86 -1.36 6.40
CA VAL A 148 1.65 -2.18 6.45
C VAL A 148 0.72 -1.62 7.53
N ILE A 149 -0.36 -0.97 7.09
CA ILE A 149 -1.34 -0.35 7.98
C ILE A 149 -2.20 -1.45 8.61
N THR A 150 -2.38 -1.41 9.94
CA THR A 150 -3.03 -2.48 10.69
C THR A 150 -4.14 -2.00 11.63
N THR A 151 -3.83 -1.09 12.54
CA THR A 151 -4.72 -0.67 13.64
C THR A 151 -4.55 0.81 13.90
N ARG A 152 -5.60 1.45 14.41
CA ARG A 152 -5.51 2.84 14.84
C ARG A 152 -4.89 2.99 16.23
N PRO A 153 -4.14 4.09 16.48
CA PRO A 153 -3.59 4.99 15.48
C PRO A 153 -2.49 4.30 14.65
N ASP A 154 -2.37 4.68 13.38
CA ASP A 154 -1.32 4.19 12.48
C ASP A 154 -0.69 5.35 11.67
N PHE A 155 0.23 5.01 10.77
CA PHE A 155 0.80 5.93 9.79
C PHE A 155 0.93 5.25 8.41
N ASP A 156 0.91 6.04 7.36
CA ASP A 156 1.26 5.62 6.01
C ASP A 156 2.64 6.19 5.68
N GLN A 157 3.57 5.32 5.30
CA GLN A 157 4.93 5.73 4.97
C GLN A 157 5.42 4.99 3.75
N ILE A 158 6.01 5.76 2.82
CA ILE A 158 6.67 5.26 1.64
C ILE A 158 8.11 5.74 1.68
N VAL A 159 9.06 4.81 1.64
CA VAL A 159 10.49 5.13 1.56
C VAL A 159 11.17 4.40 0.41
N ARG A 160 12.18 5.04 -0.16
CA ARG A 160 13.15 4.40 -1.05
C ARG A 160 14.26 3.78 -0.20
N VAL A 161 14.67 2.56 -0.55
CA VAL A 161 15.72 1.85 0.17
C VAL A 161 16.77 1.25 -0.75
N THR A 162 17.98 1.13 -0.23
CA THR A 162 19.03 0.26 -0.79
C THR A 162 18.91 -1.12 -0.14
N VAL A 163 18.93 -2.17 -0.96
CA VAL A 163 18.83 -3.58 -0.53
C VAL A 163 20.09 -4.36 -0.91
N PRO A 164 20.36 -5.53 -0.30
CA PRO A 164 21.43 -6.43 -0.74
C PRO A 164 21.18 -6.95 -2.16
N ALA A 165 22.26 -7.17 -2.90
CA ALA A 165 22.17 -7.73 -4.26
C ALA A 165 21.53 -9.13 -4.27
N GLY A 166 20.85 -9.47 -5.37
CA GLY A 166 20.28 -10.80 -5.59
C GLY A 166 18.90 -11.03 -4.96
N LEU A 167 18.30 -10.01 -4.34
CA LEU A 167 16.92 -10.09 -3.87
C LEU A 167 15.94 -9.93 -5.04
N ASP A 168 14.96 -10.84 -5.15
CA ASP A 168 13.83 -10.65 -6.08
C ASP A 168 12.85 -9.62 -5.52
N LEU A 169 12.92 -8.42 -6.10
CA LEU A 169 12.06 -7.28 -5.78
C LEU A 169 10.79 -7.22 -6.65
N THR A 170 10.69 -8.07 -7.67
CA THR A 170 9.53 -8.06 -8.59
C THR A 170 8.30 -8.69 -7.95
N THR A 171 8.49 -9.48 -6.90
CA THR A 171 7.41 -10.03 -6.08
C THR A 171 7.32 -9.23 -4.78
N PRO A 172 6.20 -8.54 -4.47
CA PRO A 172 6.07 -7.83 -3.21
C PRO A 172 6.08 -8.81 -2.04
N ARG A 173 6.82 -8.47 -0.98
CA ARG A 173 6.97 -9.31 0.22
C ARG A 173 6.81 -8.47 1.47
N GLU A 174 6.03 -8.95 2.44
CA GLU A 174 6.03 -8.34 3.77
C GLU A 174 7.34 -8.67 4.49
N VAL A 175 7.94 -7.65 5.09
CA VAL A 175 9.14 -7.74 5.92
C VAL A 175 8.85 -7.21 7.31
N ARG A 176 9.42 -7.84 8.33
CA ARG A 176 9.35 -7.33 9.71
C ARG A 176 10.64 -6.59 10.02
N ILE A 177 10.53 -5.34 10.46
CA ILE A 177 11.69 -4.57 10.91
C ILE A 177 11.92 -4.86 12.38
N THR A 178 13.15 -5.23 12.73
CA THR A 178 13.54 -5.61 14.09
C THR A 178 13.71 -4.36 14.96
N ARG A 179 12.60 -3.70 15.33
CA ARG A 179 12.54 -2.52 16.20
C ARG A 179 11.19 -2.35 16.89
N SER A 180 11.04 -1.27 17.65
CA SER A 180 9.81 -0.92 18.38
C SER A 180 8.57 -0.85 17.46
N PRO A 181 7.39 -1.31 17.92
CA PRO A 181 6.14 -1.53 17.16
C PRO A 181 5.51 -0.35 16.40
N THR A 182 6.07 0.85 16.43
CA THR A 182 5.44 2.06 15.88
C THR A 182 6.44 3.05 15.29
N ALA A 183 7.70 2.64 15.14
CA ALA A 183 8.72 3.54 14.64
C ALA A 183 8.64 3.64 13.11
N GLU A 184 8.47 4.86 12.62
CA GLU A 184 8.71 5.24 11.24
C GLU A 184 10.16 5.01 10.84
N LEU A 185 10.39 4.80 9.55
CA LEU A 185 11.74 4.75 9.00
C LEU A 185 12.30 6.18 8.84
N THR A 186 13.56 6.41 9.18
CA THR A 186 14.25 7.71 9.05
C THR A 186 15.29 7.67 7.95
N VAL A 187 15.36 8.71 7.13
CA VAL A 187 16.38 8.82 6.07
C VAL A 187 17.80 8.72 6.64
N GLY A 188 18.64 7.92 6.00
CA GLY A 188 20.02 7.66 6.40
C GLY A 188 20.18 6.51 7.39
N GLU A 189 19.10 6.01 8.00
CA GLU A 189 19.18 4.88 8.90
C GLU A 189 19.45 3.57 8.14
N THR A 190 20.03 2.60 8.85
CA THR A 190 20.17 1.21 8.40
C THR A 190 19.37 0.32 9.35
N VAL A 191 18.49 -0.50 8.80
CA VAL A 191 17.60 -1.39 9.57
C VAL A 191 17.80 -2.86 9.21
N GLU A 192 17.72 -3.71 10.22
CA GLU A 192 17.60 -5.15 10.03
C GLU A 192 16.14 -5.52 9.80
N ALA A 193 15.89 -6.24 8.72
CA ALA A 193 14.57 -6.74 8.33
C ALA A 193 14.60 -8.25 8.11
N SER A 194 13.51 -8.93 8.43
CA SER A 194 13.34 -10.35 8.15
C SER A 194 12.39 -10.59 6.98
N VAL A 195 12.82 -11.43 6.02
CA VAL A 195 12.03 -11.96 4.91
C VAL A 195 11.92 -13.47 5.10
N GLY A 196 10.80 -13.96 5.63
CA GLY A 196 10.72 -15.35 6.10
C GLY A 196 11.76 -15.58 7.21
N ASP A 197 12.62 -16.60 7.04
CA ASP A 197 13.68 -16.94 8.00
C ASP A 197 15.02 -16.23 7.71
N LYS A 198 15.10 -15.37 6.68
CA LYS A 198 16.34 -14.68 6.29
C LYS A 198 16.35 -13.26 6.84
N SER A 199 17.45 -12.87 7.48
CA SER A 199 17.73 -11.46 7.81
C SER A 199 18.37 -10.76 6.61
N ILE A 200 17.97 -9.53 6.38
CA ILE A 200 18.55 -8.61 5.40
C ILE A 200 18.74 -7.23 6.02
N THR A 201 19.79 -6.54 5.61
CA THR A 201 20.06 -5.16 6.01
C THR A 201 19.58 -4.21 4.93
N LEU A 202 18.79 -3.21 5.30
CA LEU A 202 18.22 -2.20 4.41
C LEU A 202 18.71 -0.81 4.81
N ARG A 203 19.10 0.03 3.85
CA ARG A 203 19.39 1.45 4.11
C ARG A 203 18.26 2.32 3.58
N VAL A 204 17.78 3.26 4.38
CA VAL A 204 16.73 4.20 3.98
C VAL A 204 17.36 5.38 3.27
N ASP A 205 17.02 5.55 1.99
CA ASP A 205 17.67 6.53 1.12
C ASP A 205 16.88 7.84 1.04
N ALA A 206 15.55 7.73 1.03
CA ALA A 206 14.65 8.87 0.95
C ALA A 206 13.27 8.53 1.54
N GLN A 207 12.62 9.52 2.14
CA GLN A 207 11.20 9.46 2.47
C GLN A 207 10.41 10.12 1.35
N LEU A 208 9.52 9.34 0.74
CA LEU A 208 8.71 9.77 -0.41
C LEU A 208 7.33 10.26 0.03
N TYR A 209 6.80 9.68 1.10
CA TYR A 209 5.51 10.05 1.68
C TYR A 209 5.46 9.65 3.16
N LEU A 210 4.75 10.46 3.95
CA LEU A 210 4.44 10.18 5.34
C LEU A 210 3.15 10.91 5.74
N GLU A 211 2.16 10.16 6.24
CA GLU A 211 0.88 10.65 6.74
C GLU A 211 0.53 9.95 8.05
N ARG A 212 -0.05 10.70 9.00
CA ARG A 212 -0.41 10.23 10.34
C ARG A 212 -1.82 10.63 10.73
N ASP A 213 -2.25 11.82 10.33
CA ASP A 213 -3.45 12.46 10.82
C ASP A 213 -4.69 11.71 10.35
N ASP A 214 -4.71 11.31 9.07
CA ASP A 214 -5.83 10.58 8.45
C ASP A 214 -5.97 9.14 8.99
N LEU A 215 -4.95 8.64 9.71
CA LEU A 215 -4.91 7.29 10.30
C LEU A 215 -4.88 7.32 11.84
N ALA A 216 -5.05 8.49 12.45
CA ALA A 216 -4.98 8.66 13.90
C ALA A 216 -6.25 8.24 14.66
N MET A 217 -7.43 8.26 14.01
CA MET A 217 -8.75 8.11 14.66
C MET A 217 -9.69 7.08 14.04
#